data_AF-A0AAD2JIR1-F1
#
_entry.id   AF-A0AAD2JIR1-F1
#
_cell.length_a   1.000
_cell.length_b   1.000
_cell.length_c   1.000
_cell.angle_alpha   90.00
_cell.angle_beta   90.00
_cell.angle_gamma   90.00
#
_symmetry.space_group_name_H-M   'P 1'
#
loop_
_entity.id
_entity.type
_entity.pdbx_description
1 polymer ?
#
loop_
_entity_poly.entity_id
_entity_poly.type
_entity_poly.pdbx_seq_one_letter_code
_entity_poly.pdbx_strand_id
1 'polypeptide(L)'
;MWESRNAVQYLDDNVQLHDSHCAVNKGVHSQFDMGSTDLPLDTRCMLTCRHSVLCKSLVDKEEWLKLLRLERKANPRSLQAQHHSLWSIFSAPPSERLPTFVGH
;
A
#
# COMPACT_ATOMS: atom_id res chain seq x y z
N MET A 1 -14.07 -42.08 20.44
CA MET A 1 -14.76 -40.77 20.29
C MET A 1 -13.83 -39.56 20.28
N TRP A 2 -12.58 -39.64 20.78
CA TRP A 2 -11.63 -38.51 20.79
C TRP A 2 -10.93 -38.28 19.43
N GLU A 3 -10.63 -39.36 18.69
CA GLU A 3 -9.95 -39.30 17.38
C GLU A 3 -10.77 -38.56 16.31
N SER A 4 -12.09 -38.70 16.34
CA SER A 4 -12.99 -38.07 15.37
C SER A 4 -13.04 -36.54 15.52
N ARG A 5 -12.90 -36.00 16.75
CA ARG A 5 -12.87 -34.55 16.98
C ARG A 5 -11.56 -33.93 16.51
N ASN A 6 -10.44 -34.62 16.73
CA ASN A 6 -9.14 -34.17 16.26
C ASN A 6 -9.08 -34.13 14.74
N ALA A 7 -9.57 -35.18 14.05
CA ALA A 7 -9.57 -35.23 12.59
C ALA A 7 -10.38 -34.09 11.96
N VAL A 8 -11.53 -33.74 12.54
CA VAL A 8 -12.36 -32.61 12.08
C VAL A 8 -11.63 -31.28 12.27
N GLN A 9 -10.98 -31.08 13.42
CA GLN A 9 -10.24 -29.85 13.71
C GLN A 9 -9.02 -29.67 12.79
N TYR A 10 -8.24 -30.73 12.56
CA TYR A 10 -7.14 -30.69 11.60
C TYR A 10 -7.61 -30.41 10.16
N LEU A 11 -8.78 -30.92 9.78
CA LEU A 11 -9.34 -30.65 8.45
C LEU A 11 -9.73 -29.17 8.31
N ASP A 12 -10.39 -28.61 9.31
CA ASP A 12 -10.85 -27.23 9.35
C ASP A 12 -9.66 -26.24 9.32
N ASP A 13 -8.65 -26.49 10.16
CA ASP A 13 -7.41 -25.71 10.19
C ASP A 13 -6.69 -25.72 8.83
N ASN A 14 -6.69 -26.86 8.14
CA ASN A 14 -6.03 -27.01 6.84
C ASN A 14 -6.82 -26.32 5.71
N VAL A 15 -8.16 -26.36 5.77
CA VAL A 15 -9.03 -25.59 4.85
C VAL A 15 -8.81 -24.10 5.05
N GLN A 16 -8.79 -23.63 6.30
CA GLN A 16 -8.56 -22.22 6.62
C GLN A 16 -7.18 -21.74 6.17
N LEU A 17 -6.14 -22.56 6.33
CA LEU A 17 -4.80 -22.27 5.84
C LEU A 17 -4.77 -22.15 4.31
N HIS A 18 -5.42 -23.07 3.61
CA HIS A 18 -5.51 -23.07 2.16
C HIS A 18 -6.25 -21.83 1.63
N ASP A 19 -7.37 -21.47 2.26
CA ASP A 19 -8.16 -20.29 1.90
C ASP A 19 -7.38 -18.99 2.13
N SER A 20 -6.63 -18.92 3.24
CA SER A 20 -5.74 -17.80 3.53
C SER A 20 -4.66 -17.67 2.45
N HIS A 21 -4.03 -18.78 2.05
CA HIS A 21 -3.02 -18.79 1.00
C HIS A 21 -3.59 -18.36 -0.36
N CYS A 22 -4.80 -18.83 -0.70
CA CYS A 22 -5.53 -18.39 -1.89
C CYS A 22 -5.84 -16.89 -1.86
N ALA A 23 -6.31 -16.36 -0.73
CA ALA A 23 -6.64 -14.94 -0.57
C ALA A 23 -5.40 -14.06 -0.72
N VAL A 24 -4.28 -14.45 -0.11
CA VAL A 24 -3.02 -13.71 -0.21
C VAL A 24 -2.47 -13.73 -1.63
N ASN A 25 -2.46 -14.88 -2.31
CA ASN A 25 -2.02 -14.97 -3.71
C ASN A 25 -2.89 -14.12 -4.65
N LYS A 26 -4.22 -14.11 -4.45
CA LYS A 26 -5.13 -13.20 -5.18
C LYS A 26 -4.79 -11.73 -4.91
N GLY A 27 -4.49 -11.39 -3.66
CA GLY A 27 -4.03 -10.06 -3.27
C GLY A 27 -2.75 -9.66 -4.01
N VAL A 28 -1.77 -10.57 -4.11
CA VAL A 28 -0.53 -10.35 -4.88
C VAL A 28 -0.86 -10.09 -6.35
N HIS A 29 -1.64 -10.94 -7.00
CA HIS A 29 -2.04 -10.73 -8.40
C HIS A 29 -2.68 -9.35 -8.61
N SER A 30 -3.64 -8.99 -7.76
CA SER A 30 -4.33 -7.70 -7.84
C SER A 30 -3.37 -6.51 -7.75
N GLN A 31 -2.32 -6.56 -6.92
CA GLN A 31 -1.33 -5.49 -6.85
C GLN A 31 -0.52 -5.34 -8.14
N PHE A 32 -0.20 -6.45 -8.81
CA PHE A 32 0.48 -6.40 -10.11
C PHE A 32 -0.46 -5.94 -11.23
N ASP A 33 -1.73 -6.35 -11.21
CA ASP A 33 -2.71 -5.94 -12.22
C ASP A 33 -3.05 -4.44 -12.11
N MET A 34 -3.04 -3.86 -10.90
CA MET A 34 -3.15 -2.41 -10.69
C MET A 34 -1.93 -1.63 -11.17
N GLY A 35 -0.79 -2.28 -11.38
CA GLY A 35 0.44 -1.63 -11.85
C GLY A 35 1.06 -0.65 -10.85
N SER A 36 2.06 0.11 -11.30
CA SER A 36 2.93 0.93 -10.43
C SER A 36 2.54 2.41 -10.33
N THR A 37 1.39 2.80 -10.89
CA THR A 37 1.00 4.20 -11.10
C THR A 37 1.02 5.02 -9.81
N ASP A 38 0.48 4.47 -8.72
CA ASP A 38 0.32 5.16 -7.45
C ASP A 38 1.47 4.91 -6.45
N LEU A 39 2.54 4.27 -6.89
CA LEU A 39 3.67 3.91 -6.03
C LEU A 39 4.86 4.84 -6.23
N PRO A 40 5.57 5.21 -5.14
CA PRO A 40 6.86 5.88 -5.22
C PRO A 40 7.86 5.07 -6.05
N LEU A 41 8.79 5.74 -6.72
CA LEU A 41 9.76 5.11 -7.63
C LEU A 41 10.50 3.94 -6.97
N ASP A 42 10.93 4.12 -5.72
CA ASP A 42 11.65 3.12 -4.95
C ASP A 42 10.80 1.88 -4.69
N THR A 43 9.51 2.05 -4.41
CA THR A 43 8.58 0.95 -4.15
C THR A 43 8.16 0.22 -5.43
N ARG A 44 8.28 0.84 -6.61
CA ARG A 44 7.97 0.18 -7.90
C ARG A 44 8.83 -1.04 -8.14
N CYS A 45 10.05 -1.07 -7.59
CA CYS A 45 10.93 -2.23 -7.71
C CYS A 45 10.31 -3.50 -7.10
N MET A 46 9.39 -3.36 -6.13
CA MET A 46 8.67 -4.48 -5.52
C MET A 46 7.70 -5.16 -6.50
N LEU A 47 7.32 -4.49 -7.59
CA LEU A 47 6.45 -5.01 -8.65
C LEU A 47 7.23 -5.51 -9.89
N THR A 48 8.53 -5.78 -9.77
CA THR A 48 9.36 -6.21 -10.91
C THR A 48 9.14 -7.66 -11.32
N CYS A 49 8.90 -8.56 -10.37
CA CYS A 49 8.73 -9.98 -10.67
C CYS A 49 7.60 -10.60 -9.85
N ARG A 50 6.48 -10.90 -10.52
CA ARG A 50 5.31 -11.54 -9.90
C ARG A 50 5.66 -12.92 -9.33
N HIS A 51 6.41 -13.70 -10.09
CA HIS A 51 6.74 -15.07 -9.71
C HIS A 51 7.59 -15.13 -8.44
N SER A 52 8.57 -14.22 -8.28
CA SER A 52 9.42 -14.21 -7.09
C SER A 52 8.64 -13.96 -5.80
N VAL A 53 7.60 -13.12 -5.84
CA VAL A 53 6.72 -12.85 -4.69
C VAL A 53 5.81 -14.06 -4.41
N LEU A 54 5.27 -14.70 -5.45
CA LEU A 54 4.40 -15.86 -5.30
C LEU A 54 5.12 -17.11 -4.75
N CYS A 55 6.44 -17.21 -4.94
CA CYS A 55 7.25 -18.29 -4.38
C CYS A 55 7.64 -18.08 -2.90
N LYS A 56 7.39 -16.91 -2.31
CA LYS A 56 7.72 -16.65 -0.90
C LYS A 56 6.78 -17.36 0.08
N SER A 57 7.13 -17.34 1.36
CA SER A 57 6.26 -17.82 2.43
C SER A 57 4.98 -16.99 2.52
N LEU A 58 3.93 -17.55 3.15
CA LEU A 58 2.67 -16.83 3.36
C LEU A 58 2.89 -15.51 4.12
N VAL A 59 3.70 -15.56 5.19
CA VAL A 59 4.01 -14.42 6.04
C VAL A 59 4.68 -13.30 5.24
N ASP A 60 5.68 -13.65 4.43
CA ASP A 60 6.38 -12.66 3.60
C ASP A 60 5.44 -11.99 2.58
N LYS A 61 4.51 -12.77 1.99
CA LYS A 61 3.52 -12.23 1.05
C LYS A 61 2.57 -11.27 1.75
N GLU A 62 2.14 -11.60 2.96
CA GLU A 62 1.28 -10.73 3.77
C GLU A 62 1.99 -9.42 4.15
N GLU A 63 3.24 -9.51 4.59
CA GLU A 63 4.05 -8.33 4.91
C GLU A 63 4.27 -7.47 3.67
N TRP A 64 4.63 -8.09 2.55
CA TRP A 64 4.76 -7.41 1.26
C TRP A 64 3.47 -6.68 0.84
N LEU A 65 2.31 -7.32 1.02
CA LEU A 65 1.01 -6.71 0.75
C LEU A 65 0.71 -5.54 1.71
N LYS A 66 1.04 -5.67 3.00
CA LYS A 66 0.87 -4.59 3.99
C LYS A 66 1.69 -3.37 3.60
N LEU A 67 2.97 -3.56 3.25
CA LEU A 67 3.86 -2.48 2.82
C LEU A 67 3.32 -1.76 1.58
N LEU A 68 2.94 -2.50 0.54
CA LEU A 68 2.39 -1.88 -0.68
C LEU A 68 1.09 -1.12 -0.42
N ARG A 69 0.21 -1.64 0.42
CA ARG A 69 -1.04 -0.94 0.80
C ARG A 69 -0.76 0.34 1.57
N LEU A 70 0.23 0.33 2.46
CA LEU A 70 0.65 1.53 3.20
C LEU A 70 1.18 2.59 2.25
N GLU A 71 2.06 2.22 1.33
CA GLU A 71 2.63 3.14 0.34
C GLU A 71 1.57 3.74 -0.58
N ARG A 72 0.67 2.90 -1.11
CA ARG A 72 -0.47 3.38 -1.92
C ARG A 72 -1.43 4.28 -1.16
N LYS A 73 -1.54 4.14 0.16
CA LYS A 73 -2.40 4.99 1.00
C LYS A 73 -1.70 6.29 1.38
N ALA A 74 -0.37 6.27 1.51
CA ALA A 74 0.44 7.44 1.84
C ALA A 74 0.53 8.43 0.66
N ASN A 75 0.72 7.92 -0.56
CA ASN A 75 0.94 8.76 -1.75
C ASN A 75 -0.23 9.73 -2.10
N PRO A 76 -1.51 9.30 -2.13
CA PRO A 76 -2.61 10.24 -2.38
C PRO A 76 -2.73 11.29 -1.26
N ARG A 77 -2.35 10.97 -0.02
CA ARG A 77 -2.33 11.94 1.08
C ARG A 77 -1.20 12.95 0.95
N SER A 78 0.00 12.52 0.54
CA SER A 78 1.10 13.45 0.28
C SER A 78 0.81 14.34 -0.93
N LEU A 79 0.22 13.79 -2.00
CA LEU A 79 -0.21 14.57 -3.16
C LEU A 79 -1.32 15.56 -2.81
N GLN A 80 -2.30 15.18 -1.99
CA GLN A 80 -3.35 16.09 -1.54
C GLN A 80 -2.81 17.20 -0.63
N ALA A 81 -1.86 16.87 0.26
CA ALA A 81 -1.17 17.86 1.10
C ALA A 81 -0.29 18.82 0.27
N GLN A 82 0.40 18.30 -0.76
CA GLN A 82 1.14 19.12 -1.72
C GLN A 82 0.21 20.00 -2.55
N HIS A 83 -0.91 19.47 -3.03
CA HIS A 83 -1.90 20.24 -3.78
C HIS A 83 -2.51 21.35 -2.92
N HIS A 84 -2.80 21.08 -1.65
CA HIS A 84 -3.31 22.08 -0.71
C HIS A 84 -2.28 23.19 -0.41
N SER A 85 -1.00 22.83 -0.21
CA SER A 85 0.07 23.82 0.01
C SER A 85 0.33 24.65 -1.25
N LEU A 86 0.37 24.05 -2.43
CA LEU A 86 0.50 24.78 -3.70
C LEU A 86 -0.71 25.69 -3.95
N TRP A 87 -1.94 25.21 -3.74
CA TRP A 87 -3.13 26.06 -3.84
C TRP A 87 -3.11 27.22 -2.84
N SER A 88 -2.60 27.02 -1.63
CA SER A 88 -2.49 28.11 -0.65
C SER A 88 -1.51 29.21 -1.08
N ILE A 89 -0.44 28.85 -1.81
CA ILE A 89 0.52 29.81 -2.39
C ILE A 89 -0.12 30.60 -3.53
N PHE A 90 -0.89 29.94 -4.40
CA PHE A 90 -1.54 30.59 -5.55
C PHE A 90 -2.86 31.29 -5.22
N SER A 91 -3.48 30.96 -4.08
CA SER A 91 -4.74 31.57 -3.61
C SER A 91 -4.54 32.60 -2.51
N ALA A 92 -3.29 32.89 -2.12
CA ALA A 92 -2.99 33.98 -1.19
C ALA A 92 -3.41 35.32 -1.84
N PRO A 93 -4.26 36.13 -1.17
CA PRO A 93 -4.65 37.43 -1.70
C PRO A 93 -3.42 38.34 -1.87
N PRO A 94 -3.38 39.20 -2.90
CA PRO A 94 -2.22 40.02 -3.25
C PRO A 94 -2.03 41.22 -2.29
N SER A 95 -2.07 40.99 -0.98
CA SER A 95 -2.06 42.04 0.05
C SER A 95 -0.72 42.26 0.73
N GLU A 96 0.26 41.38 0.59
CA GLU A 96 1.54 41.47 1.34
C GLU A 96 2.78 41.56 0.42
N ARG A 97 2.66 42.25 -0.72
CA ARG A 97 3.81 42.59 -1.56
C ARG A 97 4.09 44.09 -1.55
N LEU A 98 4.46 44.65 -0.40
CA LEU A 98 5.29 45.85 -0.39
C LEU A 98 6.26 45.79 0.80
N PRO A 99 7.58 45.78 0.58
CA PRO A 99 8.50 46.26 1.59
C PRO A 99 8.34 47.78 1.68
N THR A 100 7.79 48.27 2.78
CA THR A 100 7.75 49.71 3.06
C THR A 100 9.17 50.18 3.33
N PHE A 101 9.86 50.59 2.27
CA PHE A 101 11.12 51.32 2.36
C PHE A 101 10.76 52.76 2.78
N VAL A 102 10.71 53.02 4.09
CA VAL A 102 10.70 54.39 4.62
C VAL A 102 12.15 54.73 4.94
N GLY A 103 12.80 55.39 3.99
CA GLY A 103 14.14 55.96 4.14
C GLY A 103 14.11 57.45 3.83
N HIS A 104 14.49 58.23 4.85
CA HIS A 104 14.88 59.65 4.89
C HIS A 104 13.82 60.74 4.71
#